data_AF-A0A7C4XII3-F1
#
_entry.id   AF-A0A7C4XII3-F1
#
_cell.length_a   1.000
_cell.length_b   1.000
_cell.length_c   1.000
_cell.angle_alpha   90.00
_cell.angle_beta   90.00
_cell.angle_gamma   90.00
#
_symmetry.space_group_name_H-M   'P 1'
#
loop_
_entity.id
_entity.type
_entity.pdbx_description
1 polymer ?
#
loop_
_entity_poly.entity_id
_entity_poly.type
_entity_poly.pdbx_seq_one_letter_code
_entity_poly.pdbx_strand_id
1 'polypeptide(L)'
;MPLSDQQIIEKYKIKPLEKILDIGGSMKQHPELKIDTLVDILRPEEAPYTPGKLLAKNFVRLDITRERLPFSDKEFDFCFCSHTLEDLSYPFLALEEMERV
;
A
#
# COMPACT_ATOMS: atom_id res chain seq x y z
N MET A 1 -13.14 13.49 -6.40
CA MET A 1 -12.94 12.16 -7.01
C MET A 1 -11.49 11.77 -6.76
N PRO A 2 -11.21 10.55 -6.26
CA PRO A 2 -9.83 10.08 -6.14
C PRO A 2 -9.14 10.12 -7.52
N LEU A 3 -7.83 10.39 -7.53
CA LEU A 3 -7.02 10.36 -8.75
C LEU A 3 -7.03 8.95 -9.34
N SER A 4 -7.03 8.83 -10.67
CA SER A 4 -6.73 7.55 -11.33
C SER A 4 -5.25 7.19 -11.23
N ASP A 5 -4.91 5.93 -11.47
CA ASP A 5 -3.52 5.47 -11.48
C ASP A 5 -2.66 6.27 -12.50
N GLN A 6 -3.16 6.51 -13.72
CA GLN A 6 -2.48 7.39 -14.70
C GLN A 6 -2.20 8.79 -14.13
N GLN A 7 -3.19 9.41 -13.49
CA GLN A 7 -3.02 10.75 -12.92
C GLN A 7 -2.01 10.75 -11.77
N ILE A 8 -1.96 9.68 -10.98
CA ILE A 8 -0.99 9.47 -9.92
C ILE A 8 0.42 9.34 -10.51
N ILE A 9 0.59 8.49 -11.52
CA ILE A 9 1.86 8.29 -12.23
C ILE A 9 2.37 9.61 -12.79
N GLU A 10 1.52 10.36 -13.48
CA GLU A 10 1.88 11.66 -14.07
C GLU A 10 2.24 12.70 -13.01
N LYS A 11 1.42 12.83 -11.96
CA LYS A 11 1.58 13.85 -10.91
C LYS A 11 2.86 13.64 -10.10
N TYR A 12 3.12 12.40 -9.68
CA TYR A 12 4.27 12.06 -8.85
C TYR A 12 5.48 11.61 -9.67
N LYS A 13 5.35 11.56 -11.00
CA LYS A 13 6.40 11.16 -11.96
C LYS A 13 6.97 9.77 -11.64
N ILE A 14 6.09 8.84 -11.27
CA ILE A 14 6.44 7.48 -10.86
C ILE A 14 7.17 6.78 -12.00
N LYS A 15 8.32 6.19 -11.71
CA LYS A 15 9.16 5.52 -12.71
C LYS A 15 8.92 4.02 -12.71
N PRO A 16 9.10 3.32 -13.84
CA PRO A 16 8.87 1.88 -13.93
C PRO A 16 9.75 0.99 -13.03
N LEU A 17 10.86 1.52 -12.52
CA LEU A 17 11.83 0.80 -11.67
C LEU A 17 11.66 1.12 -10.18
N GLU A 18 10.77 2.06 -9.83
CA GLU A 18 10.53 2.38 -8.42
C GLU A 18 9.88 1.21 -7.71
N LYS A 19 10.40 0.90 -6.53
CA LYS A 19 9.83 -0.12 -5.66
C LYS A 19 8.72 0.51 -4.84
N ILE A 20 7.48 0.13 -5.16
CA ILE A 20 6.29 0.75 -4.60
C ILE A 20 5.68 -0.16 -3.52
N LEU A 21 5.43 0.43 -2.34
CA LEU A 21 4.68 -0.18 -1.24
C LEU A 21 3.24 0.33 -1.25
N ASP A 22 2.26 -0.56 -1.10
CA ASP A 22 0.84 -0.23 -0.92
C ASP A 22 0.36 -0.71 0.45
N ILE A 23 -0.14 0.21 1.28
CA ILE A 23 -0.59 -0.03 2.66
C ILE A 23 -2.12 0.09 2.71
N GLY A 24 -2.78 -1.02 3.03
CA GLY A 24 -4.24 -1.13 3.14
C GLY A 24 -4.98 -1.27 1.80
N GLY A 25 -4.25 -1.61 0.73
CA GLY A 25 -4.78 -1.64 -0.64
C GLY A 25 -5.68 -2.84 -1.00
N SER A 26 -5.97 -3.79 -0.08
CA SER A 26 -6.60 -5.06 -0.48
C SER A 26 -8.00 -4.92 -1.05
N MET A 27 -8.77 -3.94 -0.58
CA MET A 27 -10.13 -3.69 -1.07
C MET A 27 -10.16 -3.02 -2.44
N LYS A 28 -9.14 -2.21 -2.76
CA LYS A 28 -9.04 -1.45 -4.02
C LYS A 28 -7.58 -1.29 -4.41
N GLN A 29 -7.10 -2.24 -5.21
CA GLN A 29 -5.73 -2.26 -5.73
C GLN A 29 -5.56 -1.30 -6.92
N HIS A 30 -4.29 -1.02 -7.25
CA HIS A 30 -3.86 -0.17 -8.36
C HIS A 30 -3.42 -1.00 -9.60
N PRO A 31 -4.30 -1.27 -10.58
CA PRO A 31 -3.99 -2.16 -11.69
C PRO A 31 -2.97 -1.63 -12.70
N GLU A 32 -2.78 -0.30 -12.79
CA GLU A 32 -1.82 0.28 -13.75
C GLU A 32 -0.45 0.56 -13.12
N LEU A 33 -0.36 0.51 -11.78
CA LEU A 33 0.89 0.63 -11.05
C LEU A 33 1.51 -0.75 -10.81
N LYS A 34 2.84 -0.85 -10.99
CA LYS A 34 3.59 -2.05 -10.64
C LYS A 34 3.93 -2.02 -9.15
N ILE A 35 2.97 -2.38 -8.31
CA ILE A 35 3.16 -2.49 -6.86
C ILE A 35 4.11 -3.66 -6.55
N ASP A 36 5.22 -3.39 -5.85
CA ASP A 36 6.14 -4.44 -5.45
C ASP A 36 5.57 -5.21 -4.26
N THR A 37 5.06 -4.51 -3.25
CA THR A 37 4.54 -5.15 -2.04
C THR A 37 3.24 -4.50 -1.58
N LEU A 38 2.24 -5.33 -1.23
CA LEU A 38 1.01 -4.90 -0.58
C LEU A 38 1.00 -5.39 0.87
N VAL A 39 0.70 -4.49 1.81
CA VAL A 39 0.57 -4.76 3.26
C VAL A 39 -0.88 -4.54 3.68
N ASP A 40 -1.47 -5.53 4.34
CA ASP A 40 -2.84 -5.44 4.86
C ASP A 40 -3.12 -6.54 5.90
N ILE A 41 -4.15 -6.38 6.72
CA ILE A 41 -4.65 -7.41 7.63
C ILE A 41 -5.47 -8.49 6.91
N LEU A 42 -6.00 -8.19 5.72
CA LEU A 42 -6.77 -9.09 4.88
C LEU A 42 -6.07 -9.27 3.54
N ARG A 43 -6.10 -10.47 2.97
CA ARG A 43 -5.69 -10.63 1.56
C ARG A 43 -6.76 -10.10 0.62
N PRO A 44 -6.40 -9.62 -0.60
CA PRO A 44 -7.39 -9.23 -1.60
C PRO A 44 -8.42 -10.32 -1.91
N GLU A 45 -8.02 -11.60 -1.85
CA GLU A 45 -8.93 -12.73 -2.08
C GLU A 45 -9.96 -12.91 -0.95
N GLU A 46 -9.67 -12.38 0.24
CA GLU A 46 -10.50 -12.44 1.45
C GLU A 46 -11.38 -11.20 1.62
N ALA A 47 -11.29 -10.23 0.70
CA ALA A 47 -12.01 -8.96 0.79
C ALA A 47 -13.55 -9.18 0.77
N PRO A 48 -14.31 -8.61 1.72
CA PRO A 48 -15.73 -8.92 1.92
C PRO A 48 -16.68 -8.48 0.79
N TYR A 49 -16.33 -7.45 0.01
CA TYR A 49 -17.23 -6.88 -1.01
C TYR A 49 -16.74 -7.09 -2.44
N THR A 50 -15.43 -7.04 -2.64
CA THR A 50 -14.78 -7.09 -3.95
C THR A 50 -13.56 -8.00 -3.89
N PRO A 51 -13.75 -9.31 -3.61
CA PRO A 51 -12.64 -10.25 -3.61
C PRO A 51 -11.98 -10.25 -4.99
N GLY A 52 -10.66 -10.12 -4.98
CA GLY A 52 -9.85 -10.02 -6.18
C GLY A 52 -8.56 -10.80 -6.02
N LYS A 53 -7.93 -11.12 -7.14
CA LYS A 53 -6.57 -11.67 -7.11
C LYS A 53 -5.59 -10.57 -6.67
N LEU A 54 -4.58 -10.94 -5.91
CA LEU A 54 -3.42 -10.09 -5.66
C LEU A 54 -2.75 -9.66 -6.99
N LEU A 55 -2.62 -8.34 -7.19
CA LEU A 55 -1.93 -7.73 -8.33
C LEU A 55 -0.48 -7.35 -8.00
N ALA A 56 -0.19 -7.04 -6.73
CA ALA A 56 1.17 -6.77 -6.26
C ALA A 56 2.05 -8.02 -6.38
N LYS A 57 3.36 -7.82 -6.52
CA LYS A 57 4.33 -8.92 -6.63
C LYS A 57 4.44 -9.72 -5.31
N ASN A 58 4.39 -9.04 -4.18
CA ASN A 58 4.44 -9.63 -2.85
C ASN A 58 3.23 -9.19 -2.00
N PHE A 59 2.88 -10.01 -1.01
CA PHE A 59 1.87 -9.67 0.00
C PHE A 59 2.39 -9.97 1.40
N VAL A 60 2.17 -9.04 2.32
CA VAL A 60 2.51 -9.18 3.73
C VAL A 60 1.25 -8.98 4.56
N ARG A 61 0.88 -10.02 5.33
CA ARG A 61 -0.22 -9.91 6.29
C ARG A 61 0.31 -9.27 7.57
N LEU A 62 -0.20 -8.09 7.94
CA LEU A 62 0.31 -7.35 9.09
C LEU A 62 -0.72 -6.36 9.64
N ASP A 63 -0.81 -6.24 10.96
CA ASP A 63 -1.60 -5.20 11.64
C ASP A 63 -0.77 -3.93 11.88
N ILE A 64 -0.96 -2.94 11.00
CA ILE A 64 -0.21 -1.66 11.02
C ILE A 64 -0.49 -0.80 12.27
N THR A 65 -1.46 -1.19 13.10
CA THR A 65 -1.75 -0.50 14.37
C THR A 65 -0.89 -1.00 15.52
N ARG A 66 -0.22 -2.15 15.36
CA ARG A 66 0.51 -2.85 16.44
C ARG A 66 1.91 -3.27 16.04
N GLU A 67 2.14 -3.46 14.75
CA GLU A 67 3.35 -4.08 14.22
C GLU A 67 4.13 -3.10 13.35
N ARG A 68 5.46 -3.24 13.38
CA ARG A 68 6.37 -2.51 12.49
C ARG A 68 6.46 -3.22 11.15
N LEU A 69 6.62 -2.45 10.07
CA LEU A 69 6.79 -2.99 8.73
C LEU A 69 8.09 -3.83 8.67
N PRO A 70 8.06 -5.08 8.18
CA PRO A 70 9.19 -6.01 8.21
C PRO A 70 10.19 -5.75 7.07
N PHE A 71 10.48 -4.47 6.82
CA PHE A 71 11.31 -4.00 5.73
C PHE A 71 12.46 -3.15 6.26
N SER A 72 13.53 -3.09 5.48
CA SER A 72 14.69 -2.26 5.79
C SER A 72 14.36 -0.78 5.67
N ASP A 73 15.17 0.08 6.28
CA ASP A 73 15.03 1.52 6.10
C ASP A 73 15.29 1.90 4.63
N LYS A 74 14.43 2.74 4.05
CA LYS A 74 14.49 3.21 2.65
C LYS A 74 14.52 2.08 1.62
N GLU A 75 13.81 0.99 1.92
CA GLU A 75 13.64 -0.13 1.01
C GLU A 75 12.72 0.21 -0.18
N PHE A 76 11.77 1.13 -0.02
CA PHE A 76 10.82 1.55 -1.05
C PHE A 76 11.05 2.99 -1.50
N ASP A 77 10.76 3.25 -2.78
CA ASP A 77 10.89 4.58 -3.37
C ASP A 77 9.60 5.40 -3.23
N PHE A 78 8.45 4.72 -3.08
CA PHE A 78 7.14 5.34 -2.96
C PHE A 78 6.19 4.50 -2.10
N CYS A 79 5.46 5.14 -1.19
CA CYS A 79 4.40 4.53 -0.39
C CYS A 79 3.02 5.06 -0.82
N PHE A 80 2.11 4.15 -1.15
CA PHE A 80 0.68 4.39 -1.24
C PHE A 80 -0.01 4.01 0.06
N CYS A 81 -0.89 4.87 0.52
CA CYS A 81 -1.84 4.56 1.59
C CYS A 81 -3.14 5.30 1.27
N SER A 82 -4.15 4.58 0.80
CA SER A 82 -5.42 5.17 0.36
C SER A 82 -6.57 4.53 1.11
N HIS A 83 -7.41 5.36 1.72
CA HIS A 83 -8.57 4.90 2.48
C HIS A 83 -8.22 3.90 3.59
N THR A 84 -7.26 4.26 4.45
CA THR A 84 -6.74 3.38 5.50
C THR A 84 -6.42 4.18 6.75
N LEU A 85 -5.70 5.30 6.63
CA LEU A 85 -5.31 6.11 7.78
C LEU A 85 -6.50 6.64 8.57
N GLU A 86 -7.63 6.90 7.91
CA GLU A 86 -8.87 7.37 8.56
C GLU A 86 -9.51 6.34 9.49
N ASP A 87 -9.25 5.05 9.27
CA ASP A 87 -9.80 3.96 10.08
C ASP A 87 -8.92 3.66 11.31
N LEU A 88 -7.72 4.26 11.38
CA LEU A 88 -6.78 4.02 12.47
C LEU A 88 -7.09 4.93 13.66
N SER A 89 -7.27 4.33 14.85
CA SER A 89 -7.40 5.10 16.09
C SER A 89 -6.11 5.84 16.48
N TYR A 90 -4.95 5.34 16.04
CA TYR A 90 -3.63 5.94 16.28
C TYR A 90 -2.73 5.74 15.05
N PRO A 91 -2.69 6.70 14.11
CA PRO A 91 -2.00 6.52 12.82
C PRO A 91 -0.48 6.75 12.87
N PHE A 92 0.06 7.25 13.99
CA PHE A 92 1.46 7.68 14.06
C PHE A 92 2.46 6.55 13.79
N LEU A 93 2.20 5.33 14.27
CA LEU A 93 3.07 4.19 13.98
C LEU A 93 3.14 3.92 12.47
N ALA A 94 1.99 3.90 11.79
CA ALA A 94 1.95 3.68 10.34
C ALA A 94 2.68 4.81 9.58
N LEU A 95 2.51 6.07 10.02
CA LEU A 95 3.17 7.22 9.42
C LEU A 95 4.71 7.19 9.61
N GLU A 96 5.18 6.86 10.82
CA GLU A 96 6.60 6.72 11.13
C GLU A 96 7.23 5.59 10.32
N GLU A 97 6.53 4.46 10.19
CA GLU A 97 7.02 3.32 9.42
C GLU A 97 7.00 3.60 7.92
N MET A 98 6.00 4.31 7.39
CA MET A 98 5.98 4.79 6.00
C MET A 98 7.14 5.73 5.67
N GLU A 99 7.54 6.59 6.61
CA GLU A 99 8.71 7.45 6.42
C GLU A 99 10.00 6.63 6.49
N ARG A 100 10.06 5.63 7.37
CA ARG A 100 11.26 4.83 7.59
C ARG A 100 11.61 3.94 6.39
N VAL A 101 10.64 3.18 5.89
CA VAL A 101 10.86 2.14 4.87
C VAL A 101 11.03 2.68 3.47
#